data_AF-A0A1S4N2T9-F1
#
_entry.id   AF-A0A1S4N2T9-F1
#
_cell.length_a   1.000
_cell.length_b   1.000
_cell.length_c   1.000
_cell.angle_alpha   90.00
_cell.angle_beta   90.00
_cell.angle_gamma   90.00
#
_symmetry.space_group_name_H-M   'P 1'
#
loop_
_entity.id
_entity.type
_entity.pdbx_description
1 polymer ?
#
loop_
_entity_poly.entity_id
_entity_poly.type
_entity_poly.pdbx_seq_one_letter_code
_entity_poly.pdbx_strand_id
1 'polypeptide(L)'
;IIFNLWLIPLSFFTILIILAIILALVTLVFVSQSPKLTLDSTPYECGVMPFSMSTLSTHIHFYVVSVVFLIFDVELVATLPVVTSSLLEKDWLSIWLLIPLILTLGLLLELHYGSLDWKC
;
A
#
# COMPACT_ATOMS: atom_id res chain seq x y z
N ILE A 1 -25.96 11.48 -25.17
CA ILE A 1 -25.77 10.88 -23.82
C ILE A 1 -24.33 10.39 -23.62
N ILE A 2 -23.78 9.52 -24.48
CA ILE A 2 -22.39 9.02 -24.39
C ILE A 2 -21.31 10.13 -24.44
N PHE A 3 -21.48 11.14 -25.30
CA PHE A 3 -20.55 12.27 -25.38
C PHE A 3 -20.49 13.11 -24.09
N ASN A 4 -21.64 13.31 -23.44
CA ASN A 4 -21.73 14.06 -22.18
C ASN A 4 -21.18 13.25 -20.99
N LEU A 5 -21.30 11.92 -21.05
CA LEU A 5 -20.76 10.99 -20.04
C LEU A 5 -19.23 11.00 -19.97
N TRP A 6 -18.54 11.23 -21.09
CA TRP A 6 -17.08 11.39 -21.14
C TRP A 6 -16.61 12.80 -20.76
N LEU A 7 -17.44 13.82 -20.98
CA LEU A 7 -17.08 15.21 -20.68
C LEU A 7 -16.97 15.49 -19.17
N ILE A 8 -17.76 14.80 -18.36
CA ILE A 8 -17.81 14.93 -16.89
C ILE A 8 -16.53 14.44 -16.20
N PRO A 9 -15.97 13.25 -16.48
CA PRO A 9 -14.70 12.83 -15.89
C PRO A 9 -13.52 13.66 -16.40
N LEU A 10 -13.56 14.10 -17.66
CA LEU A 10 -12.54 14.99 -18.22
C LEU A 10 -12.51 16.36 -17.53
N SER A 11 -13.68 16.94 -17.24
CA SER A 11 -13.76 18.22 -16.53
C SER A 11 -13.35 18.09 -15.06
N PHE A 12 -13.67 16.97 -14.41
CA PHE A 12 -13.22 16.71 -13.05
C PHE A 12 -11.69 16.60 -12.97
N PHE A 13 -11.07 15.88 -13.92
CA PHE A 13 -9.62 15.72 -13.95
C PHE A 13 -8.87 17.04 -14.20
N THR A 14 -9.38 17.89 -15.08
CA THR A 14 -8.78 19.22 -15.31
C THR A 14 -8.88 20.13 -14.09
N ILE A 15 -10.00 20.11 -13.37
CA ILE A 15 -10.18 20.86 -12.12
C ILE A 15 -9.17 20.40 -11.07
N LEU A 16 -8.95 19.10 -10.91
CA LEU A 16 -7.98 18.56 -9.96
C LEU A 16 -6.55 18.99 -10.30
N ILE A 17 -6.17 18.98 -11.59
CA ILE A 17 -4.85 19.43 -12.03
C ILE A 17 -4.65 20.91 -11.70
N ILE A 18 -5.65 21.75 -12.00
CA ILE A 18 -5.58 23.20 -11.73
C ILE A 18 -5.44 23.44 -10.22
N LEU A 19 -6.21 22.73 -9.39
CA LEU A 19 -6.12 22.83 -7.94
C LEU A 19 -4.73 22.42 -7.43
N ALA A 20 -4.15 21.33 -7.95
CA ALA A 20 -2.82 20.88 -7.59
C ALA A 20 -1.75 21.93 -7.93
N ILE A 21 -1.85 22.57 -9.10
CA ILE A 21 -0.92 23.64 -9.52
C ILE A 21 -1.04 24.86 -8.60
N ILE A 22 -2.27 25.28 -8.25
CA ILE A 22 -2.49 26.40 -7.34
C ILE A 22 -1.87 26.11 -5.97
N LEU A 23 -2.11 24.92 -5.42
CA LEU A 23 -1.55 24.51 -4.14
C LEU A 23 -0.01 24.46 -4.18
N ALA A 24 0.58 23.94 -5.26
CA ALA A 24 2.02 23.93 -5.44
C ALA A 24 2.62 25.35 -5.46
N LEU A 25 2.01 26.27 -6.21
CA LEU A 25 2.45 27.67 -6.26
C LEU A 25 2.35 28.35 -4.89
N VAL A 26 1.26 28.12 -4.17
CA VAL A 26 1.07 28.60 -2.79
C VAL A 26 2.20 28.09 -1.90
N THR A 27 2.46 26.78 -1.90
CA THR A 27 3.54 26.21 -1.08
C THR A 27 4.91 26.78 -1.41
N LEU A 28 5.21 27.04 -2.68
CA LEU A 28 6.50 27.60 -3.11
C LEU A 28 6.72 29.01 -2.58
N VAL A 29 5.66 29.84 -2.57
CA VAL A 29 5.71 31.18 -1.97
C VAL A 29 5.93 31.10 -0.47
N PHE A 30 5.21 30.22 0.24
CA PHE A 30 5.33 30.07 1.69
C PHE A 30 6.67 29.45 2.14
N VAL A 31 7.23 28.50 1.39
CA VAL A 31 8.54 27.90 1.71
C VAL A 31 9.66 28.93 1.64
N SER A 32 9.60 29.87 0.68
CA SER A 32 10.61 30.93 0.54
C SER A 32 10.69 31.88 1.73
N GLN A 33 9.61 31.96 2.54
CA GLN A 33 9.51 32.86 3.69
C GLN A 33 9.83 32.18 5.03
N SER A 34 10.00 30.86 5.03
CA SER A 34 10.40 30.16 6.25
C SER A 34 11.85 30.52 6.59
N PRO A 35 12.15 30.98 7.83
CA PRO A 35 13.53 31.11 8.26
C PRO A 35 14.16 29.73 8.14
N LYS A 36 15.31 29.65 7.45
CA LYS A 36 16.15 28.45 7.47
C LYS A 36 16.62 28.25 8.90
N LEU A 37 15.76 27.67 9.73
CA LEU A 37 16.17 26.98 10.94
C LEU A 37 17.13 25.92 10.43
N THR A 38 18.42 26.15 10.64
CA THR A 38 19.47 25.15 10.58
C THR A 38 19.20 24.18 11.73
N LEU A 39 18.07 23.48 11.68
CA LEU A 39 17.95 22.16 12.24
C LEU A 39 18.95 21.37 11.40
N ASP A 40 20.08 21.05 12.02
CA ASP A 40 21.02 20.11 11.45
C ASP A 40 20.20 18.94 10.91
N SER A 41 20.30 18.68 9.61
CA SER A 41 19.57 17.60 8.94
C SER A 41 20.16 16.24 9.33
N THR A 42 20.74 16.15 10.52
CA THR A 42 21.37 14.98 11.11
C THR A 42 20.34 14.22 11.93
N PRO A 43 20.37 12.89 11.90
CA PRO A 43 19.48 12.06 12.71
C PRO A 43 19.65 12.39 14.20
N TYR A 44 18.53 12.52 14.91
CA TYR A 44 18.52 12.79 16.35
C TYR A 44 18.97 11.55 17.12
N GLU A 45 20.19 11.59 17.66
CA GLU A 45 20.80 10.46 18.37
C GLU A 45 21.07 10.85 19.83
N CYS A 46 20.09 11.46 20.51
CA CYS A 46 20.23 11.91 21.91
C CYS A 46 21.38 12.93 22.14
N GLY A 47 21.72 13.74 21.13
CA GLY A 47 22.72 14.80 21.23
C GLY A 47 24.15 14.41 20.85
N VAL A 48 24.37 13.19 20.32
CA VAL A 48 25.64 12.82 19.70
C VAL A 48 25.57 12.89 18.17
N MET A 49 26.68 13.24 17.53
CA MET A 49 26.82 13.22 16.08
C MET A 49 26.95 11.76 15.61
N PRO A 50 26.19 11.32 14.59
CA PRO A 50 26.26 9.95 14.11
C PRO A 50 27.67 9.62 13.59
N PHE A 51 28.33 8.65 14.23
CA PHE A 51 29.70 8.23 13.90
C PHE A 51 29.77 7.32 12.67
N SER A 52 28.66 6.72 12.26
CA SER A 52 28.60 5.79 11.13
C SER A 52 27.22 5.79 10.50
N MET A 53 27.13 5.49 9.20
CA MET A 53 25.84 5.23 8.57
C MET A 53 25.20 4.02 9.27
N SER A 54 24.03 4.24 9.87
CA SER A 54 23.25 3.17 10.47
C SER A 54 22.75 2.25 9.36
N THR A 55 23.50 1.19 9.05
CA THR A 55 22.93 0.05 8.34
C THR A 55 22.06 -0.68 9.36
N LEU A 56 20.81 -0.24 9.50
CA LEU A 56 19.84 -1.04 10.24
C LEU A 56 19.77 -2.40 9.56
N SER A 57 20.20 -3.45 10.26
CA SER A 57 19.87 -4.81 9.88
C SER A 57 18.36 -4.94 9.99
N THR A 58 17.67 -4.92 8.86
CA THR A 58 16.22 -5.09 8.83
C THR A 58 15.89 -6.48 9.39
N HIS A 59 14.98 -6.53 10.37
CA HIS A 59 14.56 -7.80 10.94
C HIS A 59 13.83 -8.62 9.86
N ILE A 60 14.31 -9.85 9.59
CA ILE A 60 13.75 -10.78 8.59
C ILE A 60 12.23 -11.02 8.78
N HIS A 61 11.71 -10.83 9.99
CA HIS A 61 10.28 -11.02 10.30
C HIS A 61 9.35 -10.13 9.46
N PHE A 62 9.74 -8.87 9.17
CA PHE A 62 8.91 -7.99 8.35
C PHE A 62 8.82 -8.45 6.89
N TYR A 63 9.83 -9.19 6.42
CA TYR A 63 9.83 -9.75 5.08
C TYR A 63 8.79 -10.86 4.94
N VAL A 64 8.70 -11.78 5.91
CA VAL A 64 7.73 -12.88 5.90
C VAL A 64 6.30 -12.36 5.87
N VAL A 65 5.98 -11.39 6.73
CA VAL A 65 4.65 -10.74 6.76
C VAL A 65 4.32 -10.09 5.42
N SER A 66 5.30 -9.44 4.79
CA SER A 66 5.12 -8.78 3.48
C SER A 66 4.84 -9.78 2.36
N VAL A 67 5.52 -10.93 2.35
CA VAL A 67 5.30 -11.98 1.36
C VAL A 67 3.93 -12.61 1.53
N VAL A 68 3.53 -12.93 2.76
CA VAL A 68 2.19 -13.47 3.06
C VAL A 68 1.10 -12.48 2.64
N PHE A 69 1.25 -11.19 2.98
CA PHE A 69 0.32 -10.14 2.56
C PHE A 69 0.20 -10.04 1.04
N LEU A 70 1.32 -10.06 0.31
CA LEU A 70 1.32 -9.98 -1.15
C LEU A 70 0.56 -11.14 -1.78
N ILE A 71 0.75 -12.36 -1.28
CA ILE A 71 0.06 -13.55 -1.78
C ILE A 71 -1.46 -13.42 -1.57
N PHE A 72 -1.90 -12.97 -0.39
CA PHE A 72 -3.33 -12.75 -0.11
C PHE A 72 -3.94 -11.65 -0.97
N ASP A 73 -3.21 -10.57 -1.24
CA ASP A 73 -3.70 -9.47 -2.08
C ASP A 73 -3.90 -9.92 -3.54
N VAL A 74 -2.94 -10.67 -4.10
CA VAL A 74 -3.06 -11.25 -5.45
C VAL A 74 -4.24 -12.22 -5.54
N GLU A 75 -4.48 -13.02 -4.51
CA GLU A 75 -5.62 -13.93 -4.44
C GLU A 75 -6.97 -13.19 -4.43
N LEU A 76 -7.05 -12.10 -3.67
CA LEU A 76 -8.27 -11.28 -3.59
C LEU A 76 -8.59 -10.68 -4.96
N VAL A 77 -7.59 -10.15 -5.66
CA VAL A 77 -7.75 -9.65 -7.03
C VAL A 77 -8.22 -10.77 -7.98
N ALA A 78 -7.71 -11.99 -7.83
CA ALA A 78 -8.11 -13.13 -8.66
C ALA A 78 -9.56 -13.62 -8.38
N THR A 79 -10.03 -13.51 -7.13
CA THR A 79 -11.37 -13.98 -6.73
C THR A 79 -12.48 -12.94 -6.93
N LEU A 80 -12.16 -11.65 -7.02
CA LEU A 80 -13.14 -10.57 -7.25
C LEU A 80 -14.03 -10.72 -8.51
N PRO A 81 -13.51 -11.11 -9.69
CA PRO A 81 -14.33 -11.31 -10.89
C PRO A 81 -15.39 -12.40 -10.71
N VAL A 82 -15.09 -13.39 -9.86
CA VAL A 82 -15.96 -14.54 -9.60
C VAL A 82 -17.17 -14.12 -8.79
N VAL A 83 -16.96 -13.31 -7.75
CA VAL A 83 -18.04 -12.82 -6.88
C VAL A 83 -18.98 -11.89 -7.65
N THR A 84 -18.45 -11.12 -8.60
CA THR A 84 -19.22 -10.12 -9.37
C THR A 84 -19.89 -10.70 -10.61
N SER A 85 -19.44 -11.84 -11.12
CA SER A 85 -20.04 -12.47 -12.31
C SER A 85 -21.21 -13.38 -11.93
N SER A 86 -22.42 -12.96 -12.32
CA SER A 86 -23.66 -13.73 -12.11
C SER A 86 -23.81 -14.95 -13.04
N LEU A 87 -22.84 -15.18 -13.94
CA LEU A 87 -22.89 -16.18 -15.01
C LEU A 87 -22.10 -17.46 -14.72
N LEU A 88 -21.53 -17.58 -13.53
CA LEU A 88 -20.79 -18.78 -13.15
C LEU A 88 -21.74 -19.95 -12.93
N GLU A 89 -21.55 -20.99 -13.73
CA GLU A 89 -22.16 -22.29 -13.49
C GLU A 89 -21.76 -22.79 -12.08
N LYS A 90 -22.71 -23.41 -11.38
CA LYS A 90 -22.54 -23.92 -10.01
C LYS A 90 -21.29 -24.79 -9.86
N ASP A 91 -20.92 -25.52 -10.90
CA ASP A 91 -19.80 -26.44 -10.90
C ASP A 91 -18.45 -25.70 -10.82
N TRP A 92 -18.31 -24.57 -11.52
CA TRP A 92 -17.08 -23.76 -11.51
C TRP A 92 -16.91 -22.96 -10.22
N LEU A 93 -18.02 -22.63 -9.54
CA LEU A 93 -18.03 -21.91 -8.27
C LEU A 93 -17.35 -22.72 -7.15
N SER A 94 -17.44 -24.06 -7.19
CA SER A 94 -16.76 -24.95 -6.24
C SER A 94 -15.24 -24.84 -6.30
N ILE A 95 -14.67 -24.73 -7.50
CA ILE A 95 -13.23 -24.63 -7.73
C ILE A 95 -12.70 -23.29 -7.20
N TRP A 96 -13.43 -22.20 -7.45
CA TRP A 96 -13.04 -20.88 -6.96
C TRP A 96 -13.09 -20.75 -5.44
N LEU A 97 -13.96 -21.50 -4.76
CA LEU A 97 -14.01 -21.54 -3.29
C LEU A 97 -12.86 -22.35 -2.67
N LEU A 98 -12.23 -23.26 -3.42
CA LEU A 98 -11.09 -24.04 -2.92
C LEU A 98 -9.83 -23.20 -2.76
N ILE A 99 -9.65 -22.16 -3.58
CA ILE A 99 -8.47 -21.29 -3.57
C ILE A 99 -8.32 -20.57 -2.22
N PRO A 100 -9.31 -19.83 -1.70
CA PRO A 100 -9.22 -19.21 -0.37
C PRO A 100 -9.14 -20.23 0.76
N LEU A 101 -9.76 -21.40 0.58
CA LEU A 101 -9.70 -22.46 1.58
C LEU A 101 -8.28 -23.01 1.73
N ILE A 102 -7.52 -23.16 0.64
CA ILE A 102 -6.15 -23.67 0.70
C ILE A 102 -5.19 -22.64 1.28
N LEU A 103 -5.40 -21.35 0.99
CA LEU A 103 -4.56 -20.27 1.50
C LEU A 103 -4.81 -19.98 2.98
N THR A 104 -6.06 -20.05 3.43
CA THR A 104 -6.38 -19.97 4.87
C THR A 104 -5.77 -21.13 5.66
N LEU A 105 -5.78 -22.35 5.11
CA LEU A 105 -5.07 -23.49 5.73
C LEU A 105 -3.55 -23.27 5.76
N GLY A 106 -2.95 -22.74 4.70
CA GLY A 106 -1.54 -22.37 4.66
C GLY A 106 -1.17 -21.35 5.74
N LEU A 107 -1.98 -20.30 5.90
CA LEU A 107 -1.81 -19.29 6.95
C LEU A 107 -1.92 -19.89 8.35
N LEU A 108 -2.88 -20.79 8.58
CA LEU A 108 -3.03 -21.47 9.87
C LEU A 108 -1.79 -22.32 10.20
N LEU A 109 -1.20 -22.99 9.22
CA LEU A 109 0.06 -23.72 9.39
C LEU A 109 1.20 -22.76 9.76
N GLU A 110 1.34 -21.65 9.04
CA GLU A 110 2.37 -20.62 9.28
C GLU A 110 2.26 -20.02 10.70
N LEU A 111 1.02 -19.76 11.15
CA LEU A 111 0.72 -19.30 12.51
C LEU A 111 1.09 -20.35 13.56
N HIS A 112 0.79 -21.63 13.30
CA HIS A 112 1.17 -22.72 14.21
C HIS A 112 2.70 -22.88 14.32
N TYR A 113 3.45 -22.62 13.25
CA TYR A 113 4.92 -22.63 13.28
C TYR A 113 5.54 -21.41 13.98
N GLY A 114 4.74 -20.41 14.37
CA GLY A 114 5.24 -19.22 15.07
C GLY A 114 6.13 -18.33 14.19
N SER A 115 6.06 -18.46 12.87
CA SER A 115 6.82 -17.63 11.92
C SER A 115 6.42 -16.14 12.02
N LEU A 116 5.17 -15.90 12.44
CA LEU A 116 4.60 -14.58 12.70
C LEU A 116 4.75 -14.09 14.16
N ASP A 117 5.30 -14.91 15.07
CA ASP A 117 5.43 -14.52 16.47
C ASP A 117 6.59 -13.54 16.67
N TRP A 118 6.27 -12.40 17.27
CA TRP A 118 7.24 -11.39 17.68
C TRP A 118 7.86 -11.74 19.04
N LYS A 119 9.11 -12.18 19.07
CA LYS A 119 9.88 -12.10 20.31
C LYS A 119 10.65 -10.78 20.30
N CYS A 120 10.33 -9.93 21.27
CA CYS A 120 11.14 -8.76 21.60
C CYS A 120 12.55 -9.19 22.04
#